data_AF-A0A6P0ICD7-F1
#
_entry.id   AF-A0A6P0ICD7-F1
#
_cell.length_a   1.000
_cell.length_b   1.000
_cell.length_c   1.000
_cell.angle_alpha   90.00
_cell.angle_beta   90.00
_cell.angle_gamma   90.00
#
_symmetry.space_group_name_H-M   'P 1'
#
loop_
_entity.id
_entity.type
_entity.pdbx_description
1 polymer ?
#
loop_
_entity_poly.entity_id
_entity_poly.type
_entity_poly.pdbx_seq_one_letter_code
_entity_poly.pdbx_strand_id
1 'polypeptide(L)'
;MVERPPRYSKEEFAQRGNYIYEIQVRPLVEKGNYGKIVAIDIETGAFELADTPIAATDQLYERYPDAQPWVIRIGHRAVYRFGSRSLKKLV
;
A
#
# COMPACT_ATOMS: atom_id res chain seq x y z
N MET A 1 0.74 20.27 2.64
CA MET A 1 1.15 18.90 2.25
C MET A 1 2.59 19.00 1.80
N VAL A 2 3.51 18.25 2.43
CA VAL A 2 4.93 18.27 2.04
C VAL A 2 5.07 17.44 0.76
N GLU A 3 5.63 18.02 -0.30
CA GLU A 3 5.94 17.30 -1.53
C GLU A 3 7.10 16.34 -1.27
N ARG A 4 6.83 15.03 -1.39
CA ARG A 4 7.81 13.96 -1.18
C ARG A 4 8.08 13.30 -2.53
N PRO A 5 9.09 13.76 -3.31
CA PRO A 5 9.37 13.13 -4.58
C PRO A 5 9.76 11.66 -4.34
N PRO A 6 9.29 10.72 -5.19
CA PRO A 6 9.73 9.34 -5.12
C PRO A 6 11.25 9.29 -5.32
N ARG A 7 11.95 8.66 -4.38
CA ARG A 7 13.42 8.53 -4.39
C ARG A 7 13.93 7.58 -5.46
N TYR A 8 13.05 6.74 -5.98
CA TYR A 8 13.36 5.71 -6.95
C TYR A 8 12.47 5.82 -8.18
N SER A 9 12.96 5.25 -9.29
CA SER A 9 12.14 4.97 -10.45
C SER A 9 10.92 4.14 -10.06
N LYS A 10 9.80 4.33 -10.77
CA LYS A 10 8.54 3.60 -10.48
C LYS A 10 8.73 2.08 -10.44
N GLU A 11 9.56 1.55 -11.34
CA GLU A 11 9.87 0.11 -11.41
C GLU A 11 10.63 -0.37 -10.19
N GLU A 12 11.69 0.34 -9.79
CA GLU A 12 12.50 0.00 -8.62
C GLU A 12 11.69 0.14 -7.32
N PHE A 13 10.85 1.18 -7.24
CA PHE A 13 9.90 1.40 -6.15
C PHE A 13 8.95 0.20 -6.00
N ALA A 14 8.35 -0.24 -7.10
CA ALA A 14 7.44 -1.38 -7.10
C ALA A 14 8.15 -2.70 -6.76
N GLN A 15 9.37 -2.92 -7.28
CA GLN A 15 10.16 -4.11 -6.97
C GLN A 15 10.52 -4.17 -5.48
N ARG A 16 11.03 -3.07 -4.91
CA ARG A 16 11.33 -2.97 -3.47
C ARG A 16 10.09 -3.22 -2.61
N GLY A 17 9.01 -2.50 -2.89
CA GLY A 17 7.77 -2.64 -2.12
C GLY A 17 7.21 -4.05 -2.14
N ASN A 18 7.22 -4.71 -3.31
CA ASN A 18 6.79 -6.10 -3.43
C ASN A 18 7.72 -7.07 -2.71
N TYR A 19 9.04 -6.87 -2.79
CA TYR A 19 10.02 -7.70 -2.09
C TYR A 19 9.81 -7.64 -0.57
N ILE A 20 9.68 -6.43 -0.01
CA ILE A 20 9.44 -6.23 1.42
C ILE A 20 8.12 -6.87 1.83
N TYR A 21 7.07 -6.71 1.03
CA TYR A 21 5.79 -7.34 1.32
C TYR A 21 5.90 -8.86 1.34
N GLU A 22 6.40 -9.50 0.29
CA GLU A 22 6.40 -10.96 0.18
C GLU A 22 7.30 -11.61 1.25
N ILE A 23 8.45 -11.01 1.55
CA ILE A 23 9.45 -11.61 2.44
C ILE A 23 9.20 -11.28 3.91
N GLN A 24 8.81 -10.04 4.22
CA GLN A 24 8.77 -9.54 5.60
C GLN A 24 7.34 -9.37 6.12
N VAL A 25 6.49 -8.68 5.36
CA VAL A 25 5.18 -8.23 5.88
C VAL A 25 4.12 -9.32 5.75
N ARG A 26 4.05 -10.01 4.61
CA ARG A 26 3.05 -11.02 4.28
C ARG A 26 2.93 -12.13 5.34
N PRO A 27 4.03 -12.75 5.82
CA PRO A 27 3.95 -13.77 6.87
C PRO A 27 3.33 -13.27 8.19
N LEU A 28 3.47 -11.96 8.47
CA LEU A 28 2.97 -11.33 9.70
C LEU A 28 1.50 -10.93 9.60
N VAL A 29 1.07 -10.51 8.41
CA VAL A 29 -0.25 -9.86 8.25
C VAL A 29 -1.29 -10.75 7.57
N GLU A 30 -0.90 -11.77 6.80
CA GLU A 30 -1.85 -12.55 5.97
C GLU A 30 -2.92 -13.28 6.80
N LYS A 31 -2.54 -13.82 7.98
CA LYS A 31 -3.48 -14.53 8.85
C LYS A 31 -4.44 -13.56 9.55
N GLY A 32 -5.69 -13.55 9.11
CA GLY A 32 -6.78 -12.80 9.75
C GLY A 32 -6.97 -11.37 9.25
N ASN A 33 -6.15 -10.88 8.32
CA ASN A 33 -6.30 -9.54 7.72
C ASN A 33 -6.60 -9.58 6.22
N TYR A 34 -7.15 -10.69 5.72
CA TYR A 34 -7.54 -10.81 4.31
C TYR A 34 -8.45 -9.64 3.90
N GLY A 35 -8.10 -8.96 2.81
CA GLY A 35 -8.85 -7.83 2.26
C GLY A 35 -8.58 -6.48 2.92
N LYS A 36 -7.84 -6.41 4.04
CA LYS A 36 -7.33 -5.15 4.62
C LYS A 36 -6.20 -4.56 3.78
N ILE A 37 -5.88 -3.32 4.08
CA ILE A 37 -4.81 -2.57 3.46
C ILE A 37 -3.60 -2.53 4.37
N VAL A 38 -2.44 -2.77 3.78
CA VAL A 38 -1.14 -2.52 4.41
C VAL A 38 -0.44 -1.40 3.67
N ALA A 39 0.05 -0.40 4.41
CA ALA A 39 0.96 0.62 3.90
C ALA A 39 2.35 0.31 4.45
N ILE A 40 3.34 0.19 3.57
CA ILE A 40 4.70 -0.21 3.91
C ILE A 40 5.64 0.93 3.53
N ASP A 41 6.45 1.40 4.44
CA ASP A 41 7.58 2.26 4.09
C ASP A 41 8.67 1.44 3.40
N ILE A 42 8.94 1.73 2.13
CA ILE A 42 9.93 0.94 1.37
C ILE A 42 11.38 1.18 1.82
N GLU A 43 11.64 2.24 2.60
CA GLU A 43 12.98 2.56 3.11
C GLU A 43 13.32 1.71 4.33
N THR A 44 12.36 1.56 5.25
CA THR A 44 12.57 0.92 6.55
C THR A 44 11.91 -0.45 6.69
N GLY A 45 10.91 -0.75 5.86
CA GLY A 45 10.04 -1.91 6.01
C GLY A 45 9.00 -1.78 7.12
N ALA A 46 8.91 -0.61 7.78
CA ALA A 46 7.83 -0.33 8.73
C ALA A 46 6.48 -0.38 8.01
N PHE A 47 5.45 -0.91 8.68
CA PHE A 47 4.15 -1.06 8.06
C PHE A 47 3.01 -0.79 9.02
N GLU A 48 1.89 -0.30 8.47
CA GLU A 48 0.63 -0.10 9.19
C GLU A 48 -0.51 -0.80 8.48
N LEU A 49 -1.48 -1.28 9.26
CA LEU A 49 -2.66 -1.99 8.79
C LEU A 49 -3.92 -1.17 9.02
N ALA A 50 -4.75 -1.01 8.00
CA ALA A 50 -6.05 -0.40 8.13
C ALA A 50 -7.07 -0.95 7.13
N ASP A 51 -8.34 -0.61 7.32
CA ASP A 51 -9.41 -1.01 6.39
C ASP A 51 -9.41 -0.20 5.09
N THR A 52 -8.73 0.95 5.05
CA THR A 52 -8.67 1.82 3.87
C THR A 52 -7.24 2.28 3.57
N PRO A 53 -6.90 2.56 2.29
CA PRO A 53 -5.57 3.04 1.93
C PRO A 53 -5.19 4.37 2.58
N ILE A 54 -6.17 5.27 2.73
CA ILE A 54 -5.94 6.58 3.34
C ILE A 54 -5.57 6.39 4.81
N ALA A 55 -6.34 5.60 5.56
CA ALA A 55 -6.06 5.34 6.97
C ALA A 55 -4.70 4.66 7.19
N ALA A 56 -4.36 3.65 6.38
CA ALA A 56 -3.07 2.97 6.50
C ALA A 56 -1.89 3.92 6.22
N THR A 57 -2.04 4.78 5.20
CA THR A 57 -1.00 5.74 4.83
C THR A 57 -0.86 6.86 5.85
N ASP A 58 -1.97 7.35 6.41
CA ASP A 58 -1.99 8.39 7.44
C ASP A 58 -1.29 7.90 8.72
N GLN A 59 -1.66 6.73 9.23
CA GLN A 59 -1.01 6.09 10.38
C GLN A 59 0.49 5.87 10.15
N LEU A 60 0.87 5.47 8.93
CA LEU A 60 2.28 5.30 8.59
C LEU A 60 3.02 6.64 8.64
N TYR A 61 2.41 7.72 8.14
CA TYR A 61 3.00 9.05 8.19
C TYR A 61 3.05 9.67 9.58
N GLU A 62 2.09 9.36 10.46
CA GLU A 62 2.14 9.79 11.86
C GLU A 62 3.38 9.23 12.58
N ARG A 63 3.75 7.99 12.28
CA ARG A 63 4.93 7.33 12.87
C ARG A 63 6.23 7.61 12.12
N TYR A 64 6.14 7.69 10.79
CA TYR A 64 7.26 7.88 9.87
C TYR A 64 6.97 9.03 8.91
N PRO A 65 7.23 10.28 9.32
CA PRO A 65 6.87 11.48 8.53
C PRO A 65 7.52 11.53 7.14
N ASP A 66 8.62 10.80 6.96
CA ASP A 66 9.46 10.76 5.76
C ASP A 66 9.29 9.44 4.95
N ALA A 67 8.30 8.63 5.29
CA ALA A 67 8.05 7.34 4.65
C ALA A 67 7.75 7.45 3.15
N GLN A 68 8.14 6.41 2.41
CA GLN A 68 7.81 6.19 1.00
C GLN A 68 6.79 5.03 0.92
N PRO A 69 5.48 5.30 1.04
CA PRO A 69 4.47 4.27 1.22
C PRO A 69 4.25 3.44 -0.06
N TRP A 70 4.40 2.13 0.07
CA TRP A 70 3.91 1.12 -0.86
C TRP A 70 2.65 0.48 -0.27
N VAL A 71 1.53 0.66 -0.95
CA VAL A 71 0.22 0.21 -0.46
C VAL A 71 -0.16 -1.10 -1.14
N ILE A 72 -0.58 -2.10 -0.36
CA ILE A 72 -1.02 -3.41 -0.85
C ILE A 72 -2.34 -3.79 -0.17
N ARG A 73 -3.21 -4.47 -0.91
CA ARG A 73 -4.39 -5.13 -0.35
C ARG A 73 -4.10 -6.59 -0.10
N ILE A 74 -4.15 -7.00 1.16
CA ILE A 74 -3.76 -8.34 1.60
C ILE A 74 -4.64 -9.39 0.92
N GLY A 75 -4.00 -10.40 0.34
CA GLY A 75 -4.69 -11.49 -0.37
C GLY A 75 -5.25 -11.14 -1.74
N HIS A 76 -4.94 -9.94 -2.27
CA HIS A 76 -5.32 -9.49 -3.60
C HIS A 76 -4.09 -9.05 -4.41
N ARG A 77 -4.11 -9.34 -5.72
CA ARG A 77 -3.04 -8.94 -6.66
C ARG A 77 -3.02 -7.44 -6.99
N ALA A 78 -4.07 -6.71 -6.64
CA ALA A 78 -4.18 -5.27 -6.87
C ALA A 78 -4.89 -4.58 -5.69
N VAL A 79 -4.42 -3.39 -5.32
CA VAL A 79 -5.05 -2.53 -4.30
C VAL A 79 -6.45 -2.10 -4.73
N TYR A 80 -6.56 -1.70 -6.00
CA TYR A 80 -7.81 -1.34 -6.66
C TYR A 80 -7.97 -2.16 -7.93
N ARG A 81 -9.20 -2.63 -8.17
CA ARG A 81 -9.60 -3.12 -9.50
C ARG A 81 -10.12 -1.93 -10.30
N PHE A 82 -9.29 -1.39 -11.20
CA PHE A 82 -9.78 -0.50 -12.25
C PHE A 82 -10.46 -1.37 -13.31
N GLY A 83 -11.78 -1.54 -13.16
CA GLY A 83 -12.64 -2.07 -14.21
C GLY A 83 -13.54 -0.94 -14.69
N SER A 84 -13.68 -0.78 -16.00
CA SER A 84 -14.73 0.02 -16.61
C SER A 84 -16.09 -0.54 -16.20
N ARG A 85 -16.62 -0.11 -15.04
CA ARG A 85 -18.07 0.04 -14.95
C ARG A 85 -18.39 1.16 -15.92
N SER A 86 -18.84 0.81 -17.12
CA SER A 86 -19.65 1.73 -17.92
C SER A 86 -20.58 2.44 -16.94
N LEU A 87 -20.56 3.77 -16.93
CA LEU A 87 -21.68 4.53 -16.40
C LEU A 87 -22.93 3.85 -16.94
N LYS A 88 -23.72 3.20 -16.08
CA LYS A 88 -25.08 2.83 -16.45
C LYS A 88 -25.73 4.15 -16.82
N LYS A 89 -26.01 4.30 -18.12
CA LYS A 89 -26.80 5.39 -18.67
C LYS A 89 -28.06 5.50 -17.81
N LEU A 90 -28.20 6.61 -17.09
CA LEU A 90 -29.44 6.93 -16.43
C LEU A 90 -30.32 7.59 -17.50
N VAL A 91 -31.31 6.79 -17.94
CA VAL A 91 -32.45 7.09 -18.83
C VAL A 91 -32.11 7.48 -20.27
#